data_AF-A0ABD1E706-F1
#
_entry.id   AF-A0ABD1E706-F1
#
_cell.length_a   1.000
_cell.length_b   1.000
_cell.length_c   1.000
_cell.angle_alpha   90.00
_cell.angle_beta   90.00
_cell.angle_gamma   90.00
#
_symmetry.space_group_name_H-M   'P 1'
#
loop_
_entity.id
_entity.type
_entity.pdbx_description
1 polymer ?
#
loop_
_entity_poly.entity_id
_entity_poly.type
_entity_poly.pdbx_seq_one_letter_code
_entity_poly.pdbx_strand_id
1 'polypeptide(L)'
;MEPIKIGAFLAFVVLISFIDQSISATDNKVVCYYDSQAYNRPGNGKFDLPFVEPALQFCTHLIYGYAGIKEENFNIIPLDEALDIHRQNYKHVTDLKRRFPGLRVLLSVGGNRDVSGEGSDKNLKYRALLESVETRLAFVNSAHNLVKTYGFDGLDLAWEFPESKPKKIRNKVSAWFVNLKHKIVGESVIDEKAEEHKEQFTALVREIKNVFRHDGLLLTVSQLPNVNSTVYFDAKQLSPNVDFVTLQAFDYHTPERNPKELDYPAPLYELLDRKFDENADYQVRHWLGQGFPANKLILGIATYGRAWKLDEDSGLTGVPPVTADGATEAGQYTNEVGLLSYPEICNKIANQKEIQAGYLGKLRKVNDPTKRYG
;
A
#
# COMPACT_ATOMS: atom_id res chain seq x y z
N MET A 1 5.59 66.94 -60.08
CA MET A 1 6.95 66.46 -59.77
C MET A 1 7.00 66.28 -58.26
N GLU A 2 6.39 65.20 -57.79
CA GLU A 2 7.04 63.93 -57.41
C GLU A 2 7.29 63.89 -55.89
N PRO A 3 7.11 62.73 -55.23
CA PRO A 3 6.67 62.67 -53.85
C PRO A 3 7.80 62.40 -52.85
N ILE A 4 7.50 62.78 -51.62
CA ILE A 4 8.24 62.57 -50.38
C ILE A 4 8.59 61.08 -50.21
N LYS A 5 9.88 60.76 -50.14
CA LYS A 5 10.37 59.43 -49.73
C LYS A 5 10.42 59.35 -48.20
N ILE A 6 9.34 58.84 -47.61
CA ILE A 6 9.33 58.31 -46.24
C ILE A 6 10.03 56.95 -46.31
N GLY A 7 11.26 56.90 -45.81
CA GLY A 7 11.95 55.64 -45.55
C GLY A 7 11.31 54.93 -44.37
N ALA A 8 10.46 53.93 -44.65
CA ALA A 8 9.91 53.06 -43.64
C ALA A 8 11.01 52.13 -43.11
N PHE A 9 11.51 52.40 -41.90
CA PHE A 9 12.28 51.44 -41.12
C PHE A 9 11.28 50.41 -40.55
N LEU A 10 11.12 49.28 -41.24
CA LEU A 10 10.42 48.12 -40.69
C LEU A 10 11.30 47.51 -39.58
N ALA A 11 11.07 47.94 -38.35
CA ALA A 11 11.55 47.23 -37.17
C ALA A 11 10.77 45.91 -37.07
N PHE A 12 11.37 44.83 -37.55
CA PHE A 12 10.89 43.47 -37.33
C PHE A 12 11.14 43.11 -35.85
N VAL A 13 10.18 43.39 -34.99
CA VAL A 13 10.18 42.86 -33.62
C VAL A 13 9.83 41.38 -33.73
N VAL A 14 10.86 40.53 -33.78
CA VAL A 14 10.71 39.08 -33.57
C VAL A 14 10.39 38.89 -32.10
N LEU A 15 9.10 38.83 -31.77
CA LEU A 15 8.63 38.30 -30.49
C LEU A 15 8.97 36.80 -30.48
N ILE A 16 10.15 36.48 -29.95
CA ILE A 16 10.47 35.11 -29.53
C ILE A 16 9.59 34.85 -28.31
N SER A 17 8.42 34.28 -28.55
CA SER A 17 7.65 33.60 -27.54
C SER A 17 8.51 32.45 -27.02
N PHE A 18 9.22 32.66 -25.92
CA PHE A 18 9.73 31.57 -25.11
C PHE A 18 8.49 30.84 -24.58
N ILE A 19 8.05 29.83 -25.33
CA ILE A 19 7.26 28.76 -24.76
C ILE A 19 8.24 28.06 -23.84
N ASP A 20 8.20 28.41 -22.55
CA ASP A 20 8.72 27.56 -21.49
C ASP A 20 7.90 26.28 -21.57
N GLN A 21 8.32 25.36 -22.44
CA GLN A 21 8.04 23.95 -22.24
C GLN A 21 8.86 23.55 -21.02
N SER A 22 8.36 23.90 -19.84
CA SER A 22 8.62 23.11 -18.66
C SER A 22 8.03 21.74 -18.95
N ILE A 23 8.80 20.89 -19.62
CA ILE A 23 8.70 19.45 -19.42
C ILE A 23 8.89 19.32 -17.91
N SER A 24 7.77 19.24 -17.19
CA SER A 24 7.79 18.87 -15.78
C SER A 24 8.49 17.53 -15.78
N ALA A 25 9.78 17.53 -15.41
CA ALA A 25 10.51 16.31 -15.18
C ALA A 25 9.62 15.51 -14.22
N THR A 26 9.11 14.38 -14.70
CA THR A 26 8.38 13.45 -13.83
C THR A 26 9.36 13.08 -12.74
N ASP A 27 9.24 13.72 -11.58
CA ASP A 27 10.10 13.46 -10.45
C ASP A 27 9.75 12.05 -9.98
N ASN A 28 10.60 11.09 -10.38
CA ASN A 28 10.38 9.68 -10.14
C ASN A 28 10.40 9.47 -8.62
N LYS A 29 9.23 9.12 -8.06
CA LYS A 29 9.11 8.92 -6.61
C LYS A 29 9.52 7.51 -6.24
N VAL A 30 10.36 7.40 -5.21
CA VAL A 30 10.62 6.15 -4.51
C VAL A 30 10.09 6.34 -3.09
N VAL A 31 8.98 5.66 -2.80
CA VAL A 31 8.26 5.77 -1.53
C VAL A 31 8.61 4.57 -0.68
N CYS A 32 9.31 4.81 0.43
CA CYS A 32 9.78 3.78 1.34
C CYS A 32 8.89 3.74 2.58
N TYR A 33 8.31 2.57 2.88
CA TYR A 33 7.57 2.36 4.12
C TYR A 33 8.51 1.90 5.23
N TYR A 34 8.39 2.51 6.41
CA TYR A 34 9.08 2.10 7.62
C TYR A 34 8.04 1.70 8.68
N ASP A 35 7.89 0.38 8.86
CA ASP A 35 7.05 -0.19 9.93
C ASP A 35 7.81 -0.16 11.26
N SER A 36 7.37 0.69 12.18
CA SER A 36 8.05 0.94 13.46
C SER A 36 8.05 -0.28 14.39
N GLN A 37 7.15 -1.26 14.18
CA GLN A 37 7.18 -2.51 14.94
C GLN A 37 8.50 -3.26 14.77
N ALA A 38 9.22 -3.01 13.67
CA ALA A 38 10.54 -3.58 13.43
C ALA A 38 11.60 -3.13 14.46
N TYR A 39 11.36 -2.04 15.19
CA TYR A 39 12.20 -1.60 16.30
C TYR A 39 12.31 -2.65 17.42
N ASN A 40 11.23 -3.42 17.64
CA ASN A 40 11.11 -4.41 18.71
C ASN A 40 11.46 -5.84 18.28
N ARG A 41 11.83 -6.07 17.02
CA ARG A 41 12.22 -7.40 16.54
C ARG A 41 13.50 -7.90 17.24
N PRO A 42 13.61 -9.22 17.53
CA PRO A 42 14.78 -9.77 18.21
C PRO A 42 15.99 -9.91 17.27
N GLY A 43 17.19 -9.86 17.85
CA GLY A 43 18.46 -10.16 17.17
C GLY A 43 18.67 -9.35 15.89
N ASN A 44 19.06 -10.03 14.81
CA ASN A 44 19.31 -9.40 13.50
C ASN A 44 18.05 -8.92 12.78
N GLY A 45 16.85 -9.17 13.34
CA GLY A 45 15.60 -8.64 12.80
C GLY A 45 15.30 -7.21 13.26
N LYS A 46 15.98 -6.73 14.30
CA LYS A 46 15.83 -5.36 14.80
C LYS A 46 16.15 -4.35 13.71
N PHE A 47 15.23 -3.43 13.46
CA PHE A 47 15.38 -2.40 12.44
C PHE A 47 14.91 -1.04 12.97
N ASP A 48 15.88 -0.21 13.37
CA ASP A 48 15.69 1.16 13.85
C ASP A 48 16.35 2.18 12.91
N LEU A 49 16.36 3.46 13.29
CA LEU A 49 16.77 4.56 12.40
C LEU A 49 18.18 4.41 11.82
N PRO A 50 19.22 3.98 12.57
CA PRO A 50 20.52 3.66 11.98
C PRO A 50 20.50 2.68 10.80
N PHE A 51 19.52 1.77 10.74
CA PHE A 51 19.35 0.84 9.61
C PHE A 51 18.50 1.42 8.48
N VAL A 52 17.58 2.34 8.79
CA VAL A 52 16.78 3.07 7.79
C VAL A 52 17.65 4.10 7.05
N GLU A 53 18.51 4.81 7.77
CA GLU A 53 19.28 5.95 7.26
C GLU A 53 20.05 5.68 5.95
N PRO A 54 20.81 4.58 5.79
CA PRO A 54 21.53 4.30 4.55
C PRO A 54 20.61 4.10 3.34
N ALA A 55 19.35 3.70 3.56
CA ALA A 55 18.37 3.51 2.48
C ALA A 55 17.79 4.85 1.99
N LEU A 56 17.84 5.91 2.80
CA LEU A 56 17.18 7.18 2.49
C LEU A 56 17.78 7.93 1.30
N GLN A 57 19.02 7.64 0.91
CA GLN A 57 19.59 8.17 -0.33
C GLN A 57 18.85 7.66 -1.58
N PHE A 58 18.10 6.55 -1.46
CA PHE A 58 17.29 5.97 -2.53
C PHE A 58 15.81 6.33 -2.43
N CYS A 59 15.37 6.93 -1.32
CA CYS A 59 13.97 7.25 -1.06
C CYS A 59 13.72 8.75 -1.27
N THR A 60 12.67 9.10 -1.99
CA THR A 60 12.18 10.49 -2.05
C THR A 60 11.18 10.77 -0.94
N HIS A 61 10.44 9.74 -0.53
CA HIS A 61 9.47 9.79 0.56
C HIS A 61 9.72 8.65 1.54
N LEU A 62 9.62 8.93 2.83
CA LEU A 62 9.57 7.95 3.90
C LEU A 62 8.18 8.02 4.55
N ILE A 63 7.47 6.89 4.57
CA ILE A 63 6.18 6.77 5.23
C ILE A 63 6.38 6.00 6.53
N TYR A 64 6.21 6.67 7.66
CA TYR A 64 6.27 6.07 8.98
C TYR A 64 4.95 5.34 9.27
N GLY A 65 5.04 4.04 9.51
CA GLY A 65 3.92 3.19 9.89
C GLY A 65 4.02 2.78 11.37
N TYR A 66 2.95 2.80 12.17
CA TYR A 66 1.63 3.36 11.86
C TYR A 66 1.01 4.02 13.08
N ALA A 67 0.17 5.00 12.82
CA ALA A 67 -0.83 5.49 13.76
C ALA A 67 -2.14 4.71 13.59
N GLY A 68 -2.98 4.75 14.63
CA GLY A 68 -4.32 4.19 14.62
C GLY A 68 -5.39 5.22 14.91
N ILE A 69 -6.62 4.75 15.01
CA ILE A 69 -7.80 5.53 15.40
C ILE A 69 -8.28 5.04 16.75
N LYS A 70 -8.47 5.97 17.68
CA LYS A 70 -9.06 5.72 19.00
C LYS A 70 -10.58 5.57 18.88
N GLU A 71 -11.13 4.44 19.31
CA GLU A 71 -12.55 4.10 19.10
C GLU A 71 -13.52 5.02 19.81
N GLU A 72 -13.15 5.59 20.96
CA GLU A 72 -14.08 6.37 21.77
C GLU A 72 -14.33 7.78 21.22
N ASN A 73 -13.39 8.34 20.45
CA ASN A 73 -13.47 9.74 20.00
C ASN A 73 -12.95 9.98 18.58
N PHE A 74 -12.56 8.92 17.87
CA PHE A 74 -12.04 8.96 16.49
C PHE A 74 -10.81 9.84 16.29
N ASN A 75 -10.08 10.16 17.36
CA ASN A 75 -8.81 10.85 17.23
C ASN A 75 -7.73 9.89 16.73
N ILE A 76 -6.79 10.43 15.94
CA ILE A 76 -5.56 9.71 15.61
C ILE A 76 -4.73 9.48 16.88
N ILE A 77 -4.08 8.31 16.99
CA ILE A 77 -3.20 7.95 18.10
C ILE A 77 -1.95 7.20 17.62
N PRO A 78 -0.81 7.31 18.31
CA PRO A 78 0.31 6.40 18.08
C PRO A 78 -0.09 4.97 18.49
N LEU A 79 0.33 3.96 17.71
CA LEU A 79 0.14 2.56 18.10
C LEU A 79 1.17 2.09 19.15
N ASP A 80 2.35 2.72 19.20
CA ASP A 80 3.37 2.49 20.24
C ASP A 80 3.74 3.82 20.89
N GLU A 81 2.96 4.29 21.86
CA GLU A 81 3.19 5.56 22.55
C GLU A 81 4.55 5.59 23.27
N ALA A 82 5.01 4.45 23.77
CA ALA A 82 6.29 4.33 24.46
C ALA A 82 7.48 4.61 23.53
N LEU A 83 7.41 4.13 22.28
CA LEU A 83 8.41 4.43 21.26
C LEU A 83 8.20 5.82 20.64
N ASP A 84 7.00 6.07 20.15
CA ASP A 84 6.71 7.22 19.29
C ASP A 84 6.78 8.54 20.04
N ILE A 85 6.25 8.56 21.27
CA ILE A 85 6.11 9.76 22.09
C ILE A 85 7.18 9.82 23.18
N HIS A 86 7.25 8.81 24.05
CA HIS A 86 8.15 8.86 25.21
C HIS A 86 9.63 8.77 24.81
N ARG A 87 9.96 7.97 23.79
CA ARG A 87 11.32 7.92 23.18
C ARG A 87 11.48 8.87 22.00
N GLN A 88 10.46 9.67 21.69
CA GLN A 88 10.46 10.68 20.63
C GLN A 88 10.79 10.15 19.23
N ASN A 89 10.45 8.88 18.93
CA ASN A 89 10.83 8.27 17.66
C ASN A 89 10.24 9.02 16.45
N TYR A 90 9.02 9.56 16.57
CA TYR A 90 8.45 10.42 15.52
C TYR A 90 9.35 11.62 15.19
N LYS A 91 9.86 12.34 16.20
CA LYS A 91 10.75 13.49 15.97
C LYS A 91 12.09 13.06 15.38
N HIS A 92 12.65 11.95 15.87
CA HIS A 92 13.92 11.44 15.32
C HIS A 92 13.80 11.08 13.84
N VAL A 93 12.67 10.48 13.42
CA VAL A 93 12.44 10.14 12.01
C VAL A 93 12.29 11.41 11.17
N THR A 94 11.49 12.38 11.62
CA THR A 94 11.27 13.62 10.86
C THR A 94 12.52 14.50 10.82
N ASP A 95 13.40 14.42 11.82
CA ASP A 95 14.69 15.12 11.83
C ASP A 95 15.71 14.55 10.82
N LEU A 96 15.47 13.37 10.25
CA LEU A 96 16.31 12.82 9.16
C LEU A 96 16.35 13.75 7.94
N LYS A 97 15.33 14.60 7.77
CA LYS A 97 15.29 15.65 6.74
C LYS A 97 16.43 16.66 6.85
N ARG A 98 17.02 16.85 8.03
CA ARG A 98 18.21 17.70 8.20
C ARG A 98 19.44 17.15 7.49
N ARG A 99 19.51 15.82 7.34
CA ARG A 99 20.59 15.11 6.64
C ARG A 99 20.23 14.80 5.19
N PHE A 100 18.94 14.63 4.91
CA PHE A 100 18.39 14.37 3.58
C PHE A 100 17.39 15.48 3.20
N PRO A 101 17.86 16.67 2.77
CA PRO A 101 16.99 17.85 2.59
C PRO A 101 15.92 17.70 1.51
N GLY A 102 16.04 16.73 0.61
CA GLY A 102 15.01 16.39 -0.38
C GLY A 102 13.97 15.38 0.09
N LEU A 103 14.16 14.77 1.28
CA LEU A 103 13.28 13.74 1.81
C LEU A 103 11.99 14.36 2.35
N ARG A 104 10.86 13.74 2.02
CA ARG A 104 9.55 14.00 2.66
C ARG A 104 9.21 12.85 3.60
N VAL A 105 8.78 13.17 4.82
CA VAL A 105 8.43 12.18 5.84
C VAL A 105 6.95 12.31 6.19
N LEU A 106 6.15 11.28 5.91
CA LEU A 106 4.71 11.25 6.19
C LEU A 106 4.42 10.24 7.31
N LEU A 107 3.33 10.45 8.05
CA LEU A 107 2.78 9.47 8.98
C LEU A 107 1.64 8.71 8.31
N SER A 108 1.63 7.39 8.36
CA SER A 108 0.52 6.56 7.87
C SER A 108 -0.42 6.15 8.99
N VAL A 109 -1.72 6.17 8.73
CA VAL A 109 -2.78 5.69 9.63
C VAL A 109 -3.40 4.39 9.09
N GLY A 110 -3.54 3.37 9.92
CA GLY A 110 -4.04 2.03 9.52
C GLY A 110 -2.94 1.09 9.07
N GLY A 111 -2.93 0.73 7.78
CA GLY A 111 -1.84 -0.04 7.19
C GLY A 111 -1.86 -1.56 7.46
N ASN A 112 -3.02 -2.14 7.76
CA ASN A 112 -3.20 -3.47 8.34
C ASN A 112 -2.47 -3.65 9.68
N ARG A 113 -2.15 -2.55 10.39
CA ARG A 113 -1.48 -2.58 11.70
C ARG A 113 -2.37 -2.09 12.84
N ASP A 114 -3.36 -1.25 12.55
CA ASP A 114 -4.38 -0.87 13.52
C ASP A 114 -5.54 -1.89 13.47
N VAL A 115 -5.40 -2.98 14.22
CA VAL A 115 -6.34 -4.11 14.20
C VAL A 115 -7.27 -4.04 15.40
N SER A 116 -8.58 -3.96 15.15
CA SER A 116 -9.64 -4.17 16.12
C SER A 116 -10.80 -4.98 15.54
N GLY A 117 -11.58 -5.66 16.40
CA GLY A 117 -12.65 -6.54 15.98
C GLY A 117 -12.20 -7.78 15.18
N GLU A 118 -13.17 -8.54 14.68
CA GLU A 118 -12.94 -9.74 13.86
C GLU A 118 -14.08 -9.94 12.84
N GLY A 119 -13.86 -10.76 11.81
CA GLY A 119 -14.91 -11.11 10.84
C GLY A 119 -15.47 -9.90 10.09
N SER A 120 -16.81 -9.72 10.12
CA SER A 120 -17.49 -8.55 9.52
C SER A 120 -17.20 -7.24 10.25
N ASP A 121 -16.74 -7.36 11.50
CA ASP A 121 -16.60 -6.25 12.44
C ASP A 121 -15.14 -5.76 12.53
N LYS A 122 -14.23 -6.44 11.81
CA LYS A 122 -12.82 -6.04 11.67
C LYS A 122 -12.74 -4.58 11.23
N ASN A 123 -12.04 -3.79 12.05
CA ASN A 123 -11.75 -2.38 11.83
C ASN A 123 -12.99 -1.51 11.55
N LEU A 124 -14.15 -1.85 12.13
CA LEU A 124 -15.40 -1.09 12.00
C LEU A 124 -15.23 0.41 12.30
N LYS A 125 -14.34 0.76 13.23
CA LYS A 125 -14.01 2.15 13.57
C LYS A 125 -13.63 3.02 12.37
N TYR A 126 -12.99 2.45 11.34
CA TYR A 126 -12.65 3.16 10.11
C TYR A 126 -13.87 3.46 9.25
N ARG A 127 -14.93 2.64 9.30
CA ARG A 127 -16.20 2.96 8.62
C ARG A 127 -17.05 3.91 9.46
N ALA A 128 -17.19 3.62 10.76
CA ALA A 128 -17.95 4.45 11.69
C ALA A 128 -17.46 5.92 11.73
N LEU A 129 -16.16 6.15 11.62
CA LEU A 129 -15.59 7.50 11.51
C LEU A 129 -16.14 8.28 10.32
N LEU A 130 -16.35 7.61 9.18
CA LEU A 130 -16.83 8.24 7.94
C LEU A 130 -18.29 8.69 8.03
N GLU A 131 -19.10 7.99 8.83
CA GLU A 131 -20.56 8.11 8.86
C GLU A 131 -21.07 9.46 9.41
N SER A 132 -20.22 10.25 10.08
CA SER A 132 -20.60 11.57 10.62
C SER A 132 -19.58 12.66 10.29
N VAL A 133 -20.07 13.88 10.05
CA VAL A 133 -19.22 15.07 9.90
C VAL A 133 -18.43 15.33 11.18
N GLU A 134 -19.04 15.11 12.36
CA GLU A 134 -18.42 15.37 13.66
C GLU A 134 -17.19 14.47 13.88
N THR A 135 -17.34 13.17 13.62
CA THR A 135 -16.28 12.17 13.77
C THR A 135 -15.15 12.40 12.76
N ARG A 136 -15.48 12.74 11.51
CA ARG A 136 -14.48 13.14 10.52
C ARG A 136 -13.72 14.40 10.94
N LEU A 137 -14.40 15.43 11.46
CA LEU A 137 -13.73 16.66 11.91
C LEU A 137 -12.86 16.42 13.16
N ALA A 138 -13.27 15.55 14.09
CA ALA A 138 -12.44 15.15 15.22
C ALA A 138 -11.12 14.51 14.75
N PHE A 139 -11.22 13.58 13.79
CA PHE A 139 -10.05 12.97 13.16
C PHE A 139 -9.19 14.00 12.42
N VAL A 140 -9.78 14.83 11.56
CA VAL A 140 -9.07 15.86 10.77
C VAL A 140 -8.26 16.78 11.69
N ASN A 141 -8.87 17.27 12.77
CA ASN A 141 -8.23 18.19 13.70
C ASN A 141 -7.10 17.51 14.50
N SER A 142 -7.33 16.29 14.99
CA SER A 142 -6.30 15.54 15.73
C SER A 142 -5.13 15.13 14.82
N ALA A 143 -5.41 14.71 13.58
CA ALA A 143 -4.40 14.36 12.58
C ALA A 143 -3.52 15.54 12.20
N HIS A 144 -4.13 16.70 11.93
CA HIS A 144 -3.41 17.94 11.65
C HIS A 144 -2.49 18.34 12.81
N ASN A 145 -3.01 18.30 14.05
CA ASN A 145 -2.23 18.60 15.24
C ASN A 145 -1.04 17.65 15.41
N LEU A 146 -1.25 16.35 15.25
CA LEU A 146 -0.20 15.35 15.43
C LEU A 146 0.90 15.50 14.35
N VAL A 147 0.52 15.58 13.08
CA VAL A 147 1.46 15.78 11.95
C VAL A 147 2.35 17.00 12.18
N LYS A 148 1.76 18.15 12.58
CA LYS A 148 2.52 19.37 12.85
C LYS A 148 3.39 19.27 14.09
N THR A 149 2.87 18.72 15.19
CA THR A 149 3.58 18.62 16.48
C THR A 149 4.88 17.84 16.35
N TYR A 150 4.89 16.81 15.50
CA TYR A 150 6.03 15.93 15.31
C TYR A 150 6.84 16.21 14.04
N GLY A 151 6.48 17.25 13.27
CA GLY A 151 7.26 17.72 12.12
C GLY A 151 7.16 16.85 10.87
N PHE A 152 6.09 16.06 10.73
CA PHE A 152 5.80 15.33 9.50
C PHE A 152 5.44 16.30 8.37
N ASP A 153 5.80 15.96 7.13
CA ASP A 153 5.43 16.72 5.94
C ASP A 153 4.03 16.38 5.42
N GLY A 154 3.34 15.42 6.04
CA GLY A 154 2.02 15.02 5.60
C GLY A 154 1.47 13.77 6.29
N LEU A 155 0.32 13.33 5.81
CA LEU A 155 -0.40 12.15 6.27
C LEU A 155 -0.65 11.20 5.09
N ASP A 156 -0.49 9.91 5.34
CA ASP A 156 -0.87 8.83 4.45
C ASP A 156 -2.10 8.09 5.00
N LEU A 157 -3.14 7.95 4.18
CA LEU A 157 -4.37 7.26 4.52
C LEU A 157 -4.33 5.82 3.98
N ALA A 158 -3.78 4.91 4.77
CA ALA A 158 -3.85 3.47 4.53
C ALA A 158 -5.14 2.90 5.16
N TRP A 159 -6.27 3.34 4.63
CA TRP A 159 -7.60 3.15 5.22
C TRP A 159 -8.03 1.67 5.23
N GLU A 160 -8.48 1.20 6.39
CA GLU A 160 -8.84 -0.20 6.67
C GLU A 160 -10.25 -0.55 6.14
N PHE A 161 -10.46 -0.39 4.84
CA PHE A 161 -11.69 -0.88 4.21
C PHE A 161 -11.75 -2.41 4.23
N PRO A 162 -12.96 -2.99 4.22
CA PRO A 162 -13.11 -4.43 4.13
C PRO A 162 -12.41 -5.05 2.90
N GLU A 163 -11.64 -6.09 3.16
CA GLU A 163 -10.97 -6.87 2.12
C GLU A 163 -11.98 -7.74 1.33
N SER A 164 -11.74 -7.93 0.04
CA SER A 164 -12.51 -8.87 -0.77
C SER A 164 -12.38 -10.31 -0.22
N LYS A 165 -13.42 -11.13 -0.38
CA LYS A 165 -13.38 -12.52 0.10
C LYS A 165 -12.44 -13.36 -0.76
N PRO A 166 -11.58 -14.20 -0.15
CA PRO A 166 -10.74 -15.13 -0.91
C PRO A 166 -11.62 -16.17 -1.63
N LYS A 167 -11.20 -16.57 -2.84
CA LYS A 167 -11.85 -17.67 -3.56
C LYS A 167 -11.51 -18.97 -2.82
N LYS A 168 -12.50 -19.64 -2.23
CA LYS A 168 -12.27 -20.93 -1.54
C LYS A 168 -12.21 -22.06 -2.56
N ILE A 169 -11.18 -22.92 -2.52
CA ILE A 169 -11.18 -24.18 -3.25
C ILE A 169 -12.41 -24.98 -2.81
N ARG A 170 -13.22 -25.39 -3.79
CA ARG A 170 -14.42 -26.19 -3.59
C ARG A 170 -14.44 -27.32 -4.59
N ASN A 171 -14.69 -28.54 -4.11
CA ASN A 171 -15.03 -29.64 -5.01
C ASN A 171 -16.37 -29.33 -5.74
N LYS A 172 -16.59 -29.95 -6.90
CA LYS A 172 -17.76 -29.66 -7.76
C LYS A 172 -19.10 -29.75 -7.03
N VAL A 173 -19.20 -30.69 -6.08
CA VAL A 173 -20.39 -30.90 -5.25
C VAL A 173 -20.61 -29.72 -4.30
N SER A 174 -19.60 -29.31 -3.53
CA SER A 174 -19.70 -28.15 -2.62
C SER A 174 -19.89 -26.83 -3.37
N ALA A 175 -19.29 -26.67 -4.55
CA ALA A 175 -19.53 -25.52 -5.42
C ALA A 175 -21.01 -25.45 -5.85
N TRP A 176 -21.61 -26.58 -6.23
CA TRP A 176 -23.04 -26.66 -6.58
C TRP A 176 -23.96 -26.29 -5.41
N PHE A 177 -23.72 -26.85 -4.21
CA PHE A 177 -24.51 -26.54 -3.01
C PHE A 177 -24.44 -25.05 -2.61
N VAL A 178 -23.29 -24.43 -2.81
CA VAL A 178 -23.08 -23.01 -2.47
C VAL A 178 -23.74 -22.11 -3.49
N ASN A 179 -23.66 -22.44 -4.79
CA ASN A 179 -24.39 -21.72 -5.81
C ASN A 179 -25.91 -21.79 -5.57
N LEU A 180 -26.41 -22.94 -5.10
CA LEU A 180 -27.79 -23.09 -4.68
C LEU A 180 -28.10 -22.21 -3.44
N LYS A 181 -27.21 -22.19 -2.45
CA LYS A 181 -27.35 -21.31 -1.27
C LYS A 181 -27.35 -19.83 -1.64
N HIS A 182 -26.47 -19.38 -2.52
CA HIS A 182 -26.43 -17.98 -2.98
C HIS A 182 -27.69 -17.58 -3.74
N LYS A 183 -28.29 -18.49 -4.52
CA LYS A 183 -29.58 -18.24 -5.18
C LYS A 183 -30.76 -18.12 -4.18
N ILE A 184 -30.68 -18.76 -3.02
CA ILE A 184 -31.75 -18.77 -2.02
C ILE A 184 -31.59 -17.65 -0.97
N VAL A 185 -30.36 -17.38 -0.54
CA VAL A 185 -30.04 -16.52 0.62
C VAL A 185 -29.41 -15.18 0.19
N GLY A 186 -29.05 -15.00 -1.09
CA GLY A 186 -28.29 -13.86 -1.58
C GLY A 186 -26.79 -13.99 -1.34
N GLU A 187 -25.99 -13.16 -2.01
CA GLU A 187 -24.58 -12.99 -1.68
C GLU A 187 -24.44 -12.20 -0.39
N SER A 188 -23.53 -12.63 0.49
CA SER A 188 -23.20 -11.87 1.70
C SER A 188 -22.51 -10.57 1.29
N VAL A 189 -23.23 -9.46 1.38
CA VAL A 189 -22.67 -8.11 1.20
C VAL A 189 -21.69 -7.87 2.35
N ILE A 190 -20.44 -7.49 2.03
CA ILE A 190 -19.39 -7.25 3.04
C ILE A 190 -19.65 -5.93 3.77
N ASP A 191 -20.21 -4.98 3.04
CA ASP A 191 -20.50 -3.63 3.50
C ASP A 191 -21.75 -3.11 2.79
N GLU A 192 -22.86 -3.04 3.53
CA GLU A 192 -24.15 -2.62 2.98
C GLU A 192 -24.18 -1.14 2.58
N LYS A 193 -23.29 -0.33 3.17
CA LYS A 193 -23.17 1.12 2.95
C LYS A 193 -21.96 1.49 2.09
N ALA A 194 -21.46 0.56 1.28
CA ALA A 194 -20.20 0.74 0.57
C ALA A 194 -20.15 2.02 -0.31
N GLU A 195 -21.24 2.35 -1.01
CA GLU A 195 -21.28 3.57 -1.83
C GLU A 195 -21.29 4.84 -0.96
N GLU A 196 -22.00 4.83 0.17
CA GLU A 196 -21.99 5.92 1.14
C GLU A 196 -20.60 6.11 1.75
N HIS A 197 -19.92 5.01 2.12
CA HIS A 197 -18.55 5.04 2.63
C HIS A 197 -17.56 5.57 1.60
N LYS A 198 -17.74 5.28 0.30
CA LYS A 198 -16.92 5.85 -0.78
C LYS A 198 -17.08 7.36 -0.88
N GLU A 199 -18.31 7.86 -0.85
CA GLU A 199 -18.60 9.31 -0.86
C GLU A 199 -18.04 10.00 0.40
N GLN A 200 -18.24 9.38 1.57
CA GLN A 200 -17.78 9.92 2.85
C GLN A 200 -16.26 9.87 3.01
N PHE A 201 -15.58 8.85 2.48
CA PHE A 201 -14.12 8.82 2.41
C PHE A 201 -13.58 9.91 1.50
N THR A 202 -14.24 10.14 0.36
CA THR A 202 -13.92 11.27 -0.51
C THR A 202 -14.11 12.61 0.21
N ALA A 203 -15.16 12.74 1.03
CA ALA A 203 -15.37 13.91 1.89
C ALA A 203 -14.26 14.07 2.93
N LEU A 204 -13.88 12.99 3.63
CA LEU A 204 -12.76 12.98 4.59
C LEU A 204 -11.47 13.48 3.94
N VAL A 205 -11.10 12.92 2.79
CA VAL A 205 -9.87 13.29 2.04
C VAL A 205 -9.91 14.78 1.67
N ARG A 206 -11.06 15.29 1.25
CA ARG A 206 -11.24 16.72 0.93
C ARG A 206 -11.11 17.60 2.19
N GLU A 207 -11.73 17.20 3.29
CA GLU A 207 -11.68 17.89 4.59
C GLU A 207 -10.24 17.98 5.12
N ILE A 208 -9.48 16.87 5.08
CA ILE A 208 -8.05 16.85 5.44
C ILE A 208 -7.24 17.76 4.51
N LYS A 209 -7.43 17.66 3.18
CA LYS A 209 -6.66 18.49 2.26
C LYS A 209 -6.92 19.98 2.46
N ASN A 210 -8.15 20.37 2.82
CA ASN A 210 -8.49 21.77 3.08
C ASN A 210 -7.68 22.35 4.25
N VAL A 211 -7.52 21.61 5.35
CA VAL A 211 -6.70 22.07 6.48
C VAL A 211 -5.20 21.98 6.16
N PHE A 212 -4.76 20.98 5.39
CA PHE A 212 -3.35 20.78 5.05
C PHE A 212 -2.79 21.80 4.05
N ARG A 213 -3.63 22.34 3.16
CA ARG A 213 -3.22 23.32 2.13
C ARG A 213 -2.53 24.55 2.73
N HIS A 214 -3.03 25.06 3.86
CA HIS A 214 -2.48 26.26 4.49
C HIS A 214 -1.06 26.07 5.03
N ASP A 215 -0.73 24.84 5.44
CA ASP A 215 0.58 24.49 5.99
C ASP A 215 1.50 23.81 4.97
N GLY A 216 1.06 23.66 3.71
CA GLY A 216 1.84 22.97 2.68
C GLY A 216 2.04 21.48 2.94
N LEU A 217 1.16 20.85 3.73
CA LEU A 217 1.24 19.44 4.07
C LEU A 217 0.76 18.54 2.92
N LEU A 218 1.44 17.41 2.75
CA LEU A 218 1.12 16.35 1.80
C LEU A 218 -0.03 15.49 2.34
N LEU A 219 -0.85 14.99 1.42
CA LEU A 219 -1.87 13.99 1.72
C LEU A 219 -1.78 12.87 0.70
N THR A 220 -1.57 11.64 1.15
CA THR A 220 -1.51 10.46 0.28
C THR A 220 -2.56 9.45 0.68
N VAL A 221 -2.89 8.56 -0.23
CA VAL A 221 -3.83 7.45 0.00
C VAL A 221 -3.15 6.17 -0.42
N SER A 222 -3.35 5.12 0.37
CA SER A 222 -2.80 3.80 0.11
C SER A 222 -3.92 2.80 -0.09
N GLN A 223 -4.02 2.26 -1.31
CA GLN A 223 -4.90 1.13 -1.57
C GLN A 223 -4.22 -0.12 -0.99
N LEU A 224 -4.74 -0.60 0.14
CA LEU A 224 -4.27 -1.82 0.81
C LEU A 224 -4.55 -3.09 -0.02
N PRO A 225 -3.81 -4.19 0.24
CA PRO A 225 -4.06 -5.48 -0.38
C PRO A 225 -5.51 -5.93 -0.27
N ASN A 226 -6.05 -6.51 -1.35
CA ASN A 226 -7.41 -7.03 -1.43
C ASN A 226 -8.56 -6.04 -1.18
N VAL A 227 -8.29 -4.76 -0.93
CA VAL A 227 -9.31 -3.72 -0.87
C VAL A 227 -9.76 -3.37 -2.30
N ASN A 228 -11.07 -3.44 -2.54
CA ASN A 228 -11.64 -3.20 -3.87
C ASN A 228 -11.72 -1.70 -4.18
N SER A 229 -10.89 -1.25 -5.12
CA SER A 229 -10.83 0.14 -5.57
C SER A 229 -12.16 0.66 -6.15
N THR A 230 -12.89 -0.19 -6.89
CA THR A 230 -14.17 0.16 -7.51
C THR A 230 -15.22 0.54 -6.47
N VAL A 231 -15.19 -0.17 -5.33
CA VAL A 231 -16.19 -0.08 -4.28
C VAL A 231 -15.95 1.13 -3.38
N TYR A 232 -14.69 1.43 -3.05
CA TYR A 232 -14.37 2.40 -1.99
C TYR A 232 -13.69 3.68 -2.43
N PHE A 233 -13.19 3.75 -3.67
CA PHE A 233 -12.40 4.89 -4.12
C PHE A 233 -13.04 5.55 -5.33
N ASP A 234 -13.33 6.85 -5.21
CA ASP A 234 -13.63 7.71 -6.37
C ASP A 234 -12.33 8.35 -6.86
N ALA A 235 -11.63 7.66 -7.75
CA ALA A 235 -10.34 8.11 -8.26
C ALA A 235 -10.39 9.54 -8.83
N LYS A 236 -11.47 9.90 -9.52
CA LYS A 236 -11.64 11.23 -10.11
C LYS A 236 -11.73 12.30 -9.03
N GLN A 237 -12.54 12.09 -8.00
CA GLN A 237 -12.69 13.03 -6.89
C GLN A 237 -11.51 13.03 -5.90
N LEU A 238 -10.77 11.94 -5.79
CA LEU A 238 -9.55 11.86 -4.98
C LEU A 238 -8.38 12.59 -5.64
N SER A 239 -8.25 12.49 -6.98
CA SER A 239 -7.09 13.02 -7.71
C SER A 239 -6.73 14.49 -7.44
N PRO A 240 -7.65 15.46 -7.26
CA PRO A 240 -7.28 16.85 -6.93
C PRO A 240 -6.93 17.06 -5.44
N ASN A 241 -7.17 16.08 -4.57
CA ASN A 241 -7.04 16.22 -3.12
C ASN A 241 -5.86 15.46 -2.51
N VAL A 242 -5.26 14.52 -3.24
CA VAL A 242 -4.08 13.77 -2.81
C VAL A 242 -2.85 14.14 -3.62
N ASP A 243 -1.66 13.96 -3.08
CA ASP A 243 -0.39 14.20 -3.77
C ASP A 243 0.02 12.99 -4.61
N PHE A 244 -0.24 11.78 -4.12
CA PHE A 244 -0.19 10.53 -4.88
C PHE A 244 -0.99 9.42 -4.19
N VAL A 245 -1.24 8.33 -4.92
CA VAL A 245 -1.80 7.08 -4.40
C VAL A 245 -0.74 5.99 -4.49
N THR A 246 -0.58 5.19 -3.43
CA THR A 246 0.20 3.95 -3.48
C THR A 246 -0.71 2.75 -3.68
N LEU A 247 -0.37 1.87 -4.63
CA LEU A 247 -1.10 0.65 -4.94
C LEU A 247 -0.35 -0.53 -4.31
N GLN A 248 -0.86 -1.07 -3.19
CA GLN A 248 -0.27 -2.25 -2.56
C GLN A 248 -0.74 -3.52 -3.30
N ALA A 249 -0.27 -3.67 -4.54
CA ALA A 249 -0.61 -4.77 -5.45
C ALA A 249 0.19 -6.06 -5.13
N PHE A 250 0.11 -6.49 -3.88
CA PHE A 250 0.71 -7.70 -3.33
C PHE A 250 -0.23 -8.28 -2.28
N ASP A 251 0.13 -9.41 -1.67
CA ASP A 251 -0.69 -10.14 -0.69
C ASP A 251 -2.10 -10.54 -1.18
N TYR A 252 -2.29 -10.73 -2.48
CA TYR A 252 -3.56 -11.29 -2.99
C TYR A 252 -3.83 -12.67 -2.40
N HIS A 253 -2.77 -13.47 -2.28
CA HIS A 253 -2.77 -14.75 -1.58
C HIS A 253 -1.85 -14.67 -0.36
N THR A 254 -2.38 -15.03 0.81
CA THR A 254 -1.61 -15.16 2.06
C THR A 254 -2.03 -16.46 2.75
N PRO A 255 -1.19 -17.07 3.61
CA PRO A 255 -1.57 -18.28 4.33
C PRO A 255 -2.70 -18.05 5.34
N GLU A 256 -2.92 -16.82 5.79
CA GLU A 256 -4.07 -16.45 6.62
C GLU A 256 -5.38 -16.48 5.83
N ARG A 257 -5.37 -15.90 4.62
CA ARG A 257 -6.55 -15.80 3.75
C ARG A 257 -6.82 -17.09 2.96
N ASN A 258 -5.76 -17.80 2.61
CA ASN A 258 -5.73 -18.98 1.75
C ASN A 258 -4.92 -20.09 2.44
N PRO A 259 -5.36 -20.64 3.58
CA PRO A 259 -4.57 -21.62 4.32
C PRO A 259 -4.38 -22.93 3.54
N LYS A 260 -5.28 -23.26 2.62
CA LYS A 260 -5.27 -24.54 1.88
C LYS A 260 -4.67 -24.46 0.48
N GLU A 261 -4.25 -23.27 0.06
CA GLU A 261 -3.80 -23.01 -1.31
C GLU A 261 -2.69 -21.97 -1.30
N LEU A 262 -1.53 -22.37 -1.79
CA LEU A 262 -0.45 -21.46 -2.16
C LEU A 262 -0.67 -21.05 -3.62
N ASP A 263 -0.79 -19.73 -3.87
CA ASP A 263 -0.70 -19.13 -5.21
C ASP A 263 0.22 -17.89 -5.17
N TYR A 264 0.47 -17.28 -6.33
CA TYR A 264 1.29 -16.08 -6.44
C TYR A 264 0.70 -14.93 -5.59
N PRO A 265 1.47 -14.38 -4.62
CA PRO A 265 0.95 -13.31 -3.76
C PRO A 265 0.95 -11.94 -4.44
N ALA A 266 1.77 -11.74 -5.49
CA ALA A 266 1.95 -10.44 -6.15
C ALA A 266 2.22 -10.59 -7.66
N PRO A 267 1.32 -11.23 -8.44
CA PRO A 267 1.54 -11.41 -9.86
C PRO A 267 1.47 -10.06 -10.61
N LEU A 268 2.35 -9.87 -11.58
CA LEU A 268 2.36 -8.66 -12.40
C LEU A 268 1.17 -8.62 -13.37
N TYR A 269 0.82 -9.77 -13.96
CA TYR A 269 -0.26 -9.91 -14.93
C TYR A 269 -1.30 -10.96 -14.49
N GLU A 270 -2.46 -10.91 -15.14
CA GLU A 270 -3.56 -11.87 -14.95
C GLU A 270 -3.11 -13.33 -15.06
N LEU A 271 -3.56 -14.14 -14.09
CA LEU A 271 -3.36 -15.58 -14.05
C LEU A 271 -4.62 -16.28 -14.57
N LEU A 272 -4.46 -17.14 -15.58
CA LEU A 272 -5.57 -17.94 -16.14
C LEU A 272 -6.24 -18.77 -15.04
N ASP A 273 -7.57 -18.83 -15.05
CA ASP A 273 -8.44 -19.52 -14.09
C ASP A 273 -8.44 -18.97 -12.63
N ARG A 274 -7.71 -17.86 -12.39
CA ARG A 274 -7.77 -17.10 -11.12
C ARG A 274 -8.72 -15.92 -11.27
N LYS A 275 -8.80 -15.09 -10.22
CA LYS A 275 -9.50 -13.81 -10.32
C LYS A 275 -8.68 -12.83 -11.16
N PHE A 276 -9.35 -12.18 -12.11
CA PHE A 276 -8.72 -11.32 -13.10
C PHE A 276 -8.17 -10.00 -12.52
N ASP A 277 -8.64 -9.60 -11.33
CA ASP A 277 -8.29 -8.35 -10.65
C ASP A 277 -7.15 -8.50 -9.62
N GLU A 278 -6.71 -9.72 -9.34
CA GLU A 278 -5.65 -10.02 -8.36
C GLU A 278 -4.24 -9.95 -8.98
N ASN A 279 -3.92 -8.83 -9.66
CA ASN A 279 -2.59 -8.56 -10.23
C ASN A 279 -2.31 -7.06 -10.38
N ALA A 280 -1.03 -6.70 -10.45
CA ALA A 280 -0.60 -5.30 -10.51
C ALA A 280 -1.04 -4.56 -11.78
N ASP A 281 -0.97 -5.18 -12.96
CA ASP A 281 -1.38 -4.55 -14.23
C ASP A 281 -2.86 -4.16 -14.22
N TYR A 282 -3.74 -5.02 -13.70
CA TYR A 282 -5.14 -4.69 -13.52
C TYR A 282 -5.34 -3.47 -12.61
N GLN A 283 -4.72 -3.44 -11.43
CA GLN A 283 -4.90 -2.34 -10.48
C GLN A 283 -4.44 -1.00 -11.09
N VAL A 284 -3.29 -0.99 -11.76
CA VAL A 284 -2.80 0.22 -12.45
C VAL A 284 -3.78 0.66 -13.54
N ARG A 285 -4.20 -0.25 -14.42
CA ARG A 285 -5.14 0.08 -15.51
C ARG A 285 -6.50 0.52 -15.00
N HIS A 286 -6.96 -0.03 -13.88
CA HIS A 286 -8.22 0.36 -13.26
C HIS A 286 -8.20 1.83 -12.83
N TRP A 287 -7.19 2.25 -12.06
CA TRP A 287 -7.06 3.66 -11.64
C TRP A 287 -6.90 4.62 -12.82
N LEU A 288 -6.09 4.25 -13.82
CA LEU A 288 -5.91 5.04 -15.04
C LEU A 288 -7.23 5.15 -15.83
N GLY A 289 -7.97 4.04 -15.95
CA GLY A 289 -9.27 3.98 -16.63
C GLY A 289 -10.35 4.83 -15.94
N GLN A 290 -10.24 5.03 -14.63
CA GLN A 290 -11.09 5.95 -13.87
C GLN A 290 -10.62 7.41 -13.95
N GLY A 291 -9.57 7.71 -14.72
CA GLY A 291 -9.07 9.07 -14.96
C GLY A 291 -8.06 9.56 -13.92
N PHE A 292 -7.47 8.67 -13.10
CA PHE A 292 -6.43 9.08 -12.18
C PHE A 292 -5.11 9.39 -12.93
N PRO A 293 -4.39 10.48 -12.60
CA PRO A 293 -3.15 10.82 -13.28
C PRO A 293 -2.02 9.80 -13.05
N ALA A 294 -1.43 9.30 -14.13
CA ALA A 294 -0.35 8.31 -14.05
C ALA A 294 0.87 8.77 -13.22
N ASN A 295 1.22 10.06 -13.29
CA ASN A 295 2.32 10.66 -12.53
C ASN A 295 2.07 10.77 -11.01
N LYS A 296 0.87 10.37 -10.56
CA LYS A 296 0.45 10.32 -9.16
C LYS A 296 0.15 8.90 -8.68
N LEU A 297 0.40 7.87 -9.50
CA LEU A 297 0.27 6.46 -9.10
C LEU A 297 1.63 5.88 -8.81
N ILE A 298 1.78 5.26 -7.63
CA ILE A 298 2.99 4.59 -7.19
C ILE A 298 2.68 3.11 -6.99
N LEU A 299 3.36 2.23 -7.73
CA LEU A 299 3.21 0.80 -7.58
C LEU A 299 4.01 0.31 -6.36
N GLY A 300 3.33 -0.36 -5.42
CA GLY A 300 3.95 -0.95 -4.26
C GLY A 300 4.64 -2.27 -4.59
N ILE A 301 5.78 -2.52 -3.93
CA ILE A 301 6.55 -3.76 -4.04
C ILE A 301 6.82 -4.26 -2.62
N ALA A 302 6.39 -5.49 -2.32
CA ALA A 302 6.67 -6.12 -1.04
C ALA A 302 8.14 -6.59 -0.98
N THR A 303 8.81 -6.33 0.15
CA THR A 303 10.18 -6.77 0.44
C THR A 303 10.23 -8.02 1.32
N TYR A 304 9.12 -8.76 1.34
CA TYR A 304 8.92 -10.00 2.08
C TYR A 304 8.20 -11.01 1.19
N GLY A 305 8.22 -12.28 1.59
CA GLY A 305 7.49 -13.36 0.95
C GLY A 305 6.47 -13.97 1.91
N ARG A 306 5.39 -14.49 1.33
CA ARG A 306 4.39 -15.30 2.04
C ARG A 306 4.80 -16.77 2.00
N ALA A 307 4.65 -17.47 3.12
CA ALA A 307 5.17 -18.82 3.31
C ALA A 307 4.09 -19.76 3.84
N TRP A 308 3.90 -20.87 3.14
CA TRP A 308 2.98 -21.95 3.50
C TRP A 308 3.73 -23.22 3.85
N LYS A 309 3.10 -24.05 4.69
CA LYS A 309 3.52 -25.43 4.91
C LYS A 309 2.98 -26.29 3.77
N LEU A 310 3.83 -27.13 3.18
CA LEU A 310 3.44 -28.12 2.19
C LEU A 310 3.15 -29.47 2.85
N ASP A 311 2.29 -30.26 2.24
CA ASP A 311 1.88 -31.60 2.63
C ASP A 311 2.13 -32.62 1.51
N GLU A 312 1.72 -33.88 1.72
CA GLU A 312 1.88 -34.96 0.72
C GLU A 312 1.10 -34.68 -0.57
N ASP A 313 -0.02 -33.95 -0.48
CA ASP A 313 -0.89 -33.59 -1.60
C ASP A 313 -0.37 -32.40 -2.42
N SER A 314 0.68 -31.72 -1.95
CA SER A 314 1.29 -30.56 -2.61
C SER A 314 2.06 -30.94 -3.90
N GLY A 315 2.44 -32.21 -4.05
CA GLY A 315 3.26 -32.65 -5.19
C GLY A 315 4.66 -32.03 -5.23
N LEU A 316 5.35 -32.18 -6.37
CA LEU A 316 6.79 -31.86 -6.50
C LEU A 316 7.12 -30.73 -7.49
N THR A 317 6.12 -30.22 -8.22
CA THR A 317 6.36 -29.18 -9.25
C THR A 317 6.75 -27.85 -8.61
N GLY A 318 6.06 -27.49 -7.52
CA GLY A 318 6.19 -26.18 -6.87
C GLY A 318 5.70 -25.02 -7.74
N VAL A 319 4.99 -25.30 -8.84
CA VAL A 319 4.38 -24.28 -9.70
C VAL A 319 2.94 -24.05 -9.23
N PRO A 320 2.59 -22.83 -8.79
CA PRO A 320 1.26 -22.56 -8.26
C PRO A 320 0.11 -22.66 -9.30
N PRO A 321 -1.12 -23.01 -8.85
CA PRO A 321 -1.52 -23.17 -7.45
C PRO A 321 -1.09 -24.54 -6.89
N VAL A 322 -0.76 -24.58 -5.59
CA VAL A 322 -0.36 -25.79 -4.87
C VAL A 322 -1.19 -25.95 -3.60
N THR A 323 -1.59 -27.18 -3.27
CA THR A 323 -2.21 -27.50 -1.97
C THR A 323 -1.27 -27.11 -0.83
N ALA A 324 -1.81 -26.66 0.29
CA ALA A 324 -1.03 -26.26 1.45
C ALA A 324 -1.73 -26.59 2.77
N ASP A 325 -0.95 -26.65 3.86
CA ASP A 325 -1.41 -26.87 5.23
C ASP A 325 -1.11 -25.65 6.12
N GLY A 326 -1.67 -24.52 5.73
CA GLY A 326 -1.59 -23.26 6.46
C GLY A 326 -0.22 -22.58 6.39
N ALA A 327 -0.03 -21.64 7.30
CA ALA A 327 1.20 -20.85 7.40
C ALA A 327 2.40 -21.68 7.89
N THR A 328 3.60 -21.31 7.45
CA THR A 328 4.81 -21.79 8.12
C THR A 328 4.94 -21.17 9.51
N GLU A 329 5.77 -21.80 10.35
CA GLU A 329 6.27 -21.15 11.56
C GLU A 329 6.93 -19.81 11.24
N ALA A 330 6.99 -18.95 12.26
CA ALA A 330 7.55 -17.62 12.15
C ALA A 330 9.05 -17.66 11.78
N GLY A 331 9.46 -16.71 10.94
CA GLY A 331 10.88 -16.50 10.64
C GLY A 331 11.67 -16.10 11.88
N GLN A 332 12.97 -16.42 11.90
CA GLN A 332 13.88 -16.09 13.02
C GLN A 332 13.97 -14.58 13.29
N TYR A 333 13.83 -13.75 12.25
CA TYR A 333 14.01 -12.31 12.31
C TYR A 333 12.68 -11.56 12.25
N THR A 334 11.77 -11.95 11.35
CA THR A 334 10.44 -11.30 11.27
C THR A 334 9.57 -11.62 12.47
N ASN A 335 9.71 -12.83 13.02
CA ASN A 335 8.87 -13.37 14.07
C ASN A 335 7.36 -13.27 13.76
N GLU A 336 7.00 -13.39 12.48
CA GLU A 336 5.62 -13.35 11.99
C GLU A 336 5.30 -14.66 11.25
N VAL A 337 4.20 -15.32 11.65
CA VAL A 337 3.75 -16.59 11.09
C VAL A 337 3.39 -16.42 9.61
N GLY A 338 3.94 -17.28 8.75
CA GLY A 338 3.69 -17.24 7.31
C GLY A 338 4.27 -16.04 6.56
N LEU A 339 5.16 -15.25 7.17
CA LEU A 339 5.90 -14.16 6.53
C LEU A 339 7.41 -14.31 6.76
N LEU A 340 8.18 -14.25 5.67
CA LEU A 340 9.64 -14.20 5.71
C LEU A 340 10.15 -12.93 5.05
N SER A 341 11.10 -12.26 5.69
CA SER A 341 11.82 -11.13 5.09
C SER A 341 12.70 -11.61 3.93
N TYR A 342 13.05 -10.69 3.02
CA TYR A 342 13.97 -10.99 1.94
C TYR A 342 15.29 -11.66 2.41
N PRO A 343 15.99 -11.19 3.46
CA PRO A 343 17.18 -11.87 3.96
C PRO A 343 16.93 -13.30 4.48
N GLU A 344 15.80 -13.57 5.12
CA GLU A 344 15.44 -14.93 5.57
C GLU A 344 15.20 -15.87 4.40
N ILE A 345 14.55 -15.37 3.34
CA ILE A 345 14.34 -16.12 2.10
C ILE A 345 15.68 -16.40 1.42
N CYS A 346 16.54 -15.39 1.27
CA CYS A 346 17.88 -15.55 0.69
C CYS A 346 18.71 -16.60 1.41
N ASN A 347 18.66 -16.62 2.75
CA ASN A 347 19.39 -17.61 3.54
C ASN A 347 18.83 -19.03 3.39
N LYS A 348 17.55 -19.18 3.00
CA LYS A 348 16.91 -20.48 2.79
C LYS A 348 17.09 -21.03 1.38
N ILE A 349 17.28 -20.19 0.36
CA ILE A 349 17.44 -20.66 -1.03
C ILE A 349 18.81 -21.33 -1.23
N ALA A 350 18.81 -22.50 -1.88
CA ALA A 350 20.04 -23.22 -2.22
C ALA A 350 20.81 -22.49 -3.34
N ASN A 351 22.12 -22.29 -3.15
CA ASN A 351 23.00 -21.87 -4.23
C ASN A 351 23.46 -23.06 -5.09
N GLN A 352 24.04 -22.79 -6.27
CA GLN A 352 24.40 -23.84 -7.22
C GLN A 352 25.42 -24.85 -6.68
N LYS A 353 26.34 -24.41 -5.80
CA LYS A 353 27.33 -25.30 -5.15
C LYS A 353 26.67 -26.19 -4.10
N GLU A 354 25.74 -25.64 -3.31
CA GLU A 354 24.97 -26.40 -2.30
C GLU A 354 24.09 -27.47 -2.95
N ILE A 355 23.46 -27.16 -4.10
CA ILE A 355 22.69 -28.14 -4.88
C ILE A 355 23.60 -29.27 -5.37
N GLN A 356 24.77 -28.94 -5.92
CA GLN A 356 25.75 -29.93 -6.40
C GLN A 356 26.31 -30.79 -5.26
N ALA A 357 26.43 -30.24 -4.05
CA ALA A 357 26.92 -30.94 -2.87
C ALA A 357 25.83 -31.79 -2.17
N GLY A 358 24.59 -31.77 -2.65
CA GLY A 358 23.48 -32.50 -2.05
C GLY A 358 23.07 -32.00 -0.66
N TYR A 359 23.28 -30.71 -0.37
CA TYR A 359 23.02 -30.14 0.95
C TYR A 359 21.51 -30.18 1.27
N LEU A 360 21.15 -30.90 2.33
CA LEU A 360 19.76 -31.04 2.79
C LEU A 360 19.33 -29.81 3.61
N GLY A 361 18.09 -29.35 3.44
CA GLY A 361 17.47 -28.27 4.23
C GLY A 361 17.40 -26.88 3.56
N LYS A 362 17.86 -26.73 2.32
CA LYS A 362 17.69 -25.50 1.52
C LYS A 362 16.52 -25.63 0.52
N LEU A 363 15.86 -24.51 0.25
CA LEU A 363 14.73 -24.42 -0.68
C LEU A 363 15.22 -24.37 -2.13
N ARG A 364 14.54 -25.12 -3.01
CA ARG A 364 14.73 -25.06 -4.46
C ARG A 364 13.96 -23.89 -5.02
N LYS A 365 14.65 -22.98 -5.73
CA LYS A 365 13.99 -21.91 -6.49
C LYS A 365 13.24 -22.51 -7.68
N VAL A 366 11.94 -22.27 -7.76
CA VAL A 366 11.11 -22.52 -8.95
C VAL A 366 10.94 -21.19 -9.65
N ASN A 367 11.35 -21.10 -10.92
CA ASN A 367 11.21 -19.87 -11.71
C ASN A 367 9.95 -19.96 -12.57
N ASP A 368 9.25 -18.84 -12.74
CA ASP A 368 8.24 -18.70 -13.78
C ASP A 368 8.93 -18.67 -15.16
N PRO A 369 8.74 -19.70 -16.01
CA PRO A 369 9.36 -19.73 -17.34
C PRO A 369 8.84 -18.63 -18.27
N THR A 370 7.66 -18.07 -17.99
CA THR A 370 7.07 -17.01 -18.80
C THR A 370 7.59 -15.63 -18.42
N LYS A 371 8.19 -15.48 -17.22
CA LYS A 371 8.60 -14.21 -16.61
C LYS A 371 7.47 -13.17 -16.56
N ARG A 372 6.21 -13.62 -16.58
CA ARG A 372 5.02 -12.76 -16.56
C ARG A 372 4.47 -12.59 -15.16
N TYR A 373 4.68 -13.56 -14.28
CA TYR A 373 3.97 -13.62 -13.00
C TYR A 373 4.85 -13.21 -11.81
N GLY A 374 6.12 -12.91 -12.05
CA GLY A 374 7.12 -12.57 -11.04
C GLY A 374 8.19 -13.64 -10.91
#